data_AF-B6W7L7-F1
#
_entry.id   AF-B6W7L7-F1
#
_cell.length_a   1.000
_cell.length_b   1.000
_cell.length_c   1.000
_cell.angle_alpha   90.00
_cell.angle_beta   90.00
_cell.angle_gamma   90.00
#
_symmetry.space_group_name_H-M   'P 1'
#
loop_
_entity.id
_entity.type
_entity.pdbx_description
1 polymer ?
#
loop_
_entity_poly.entity_id
_entity_poly.type
_entity_poly.pdbx_seq_one_letter_code
_entity_poly.pdbx_strand_id
1 'polypeptide(L)'
;MDYDKQNKYFDKIVKVEDVLKESYSTNKKEQEEFLKANFKNLHVLVKDKKKTKDGLEVDVEVSNVCYIDVFDNLKKDRLHETFIKELSDEKQEKKTVRAKLLLDKKFSYYKIYESRDFVNGILGGALKYSEDEK
;
A
#
# COMPACT_ATOMS: atom_id res chain seq x y z
N MET A 1 10.17 7.42 9.02
CA MET A 1 8.96 6.77 9.54
C MET A 1 9.36 5.97 10.77
N ASP A 2 8.53 5.97 11.82
CA ASP A 2 8.84 5.31 13.10
C ASP A 2 8.35 3.85 13.03
N TYR A 3 9.26 2.96 12.68
CA TYR A 3 9.02 1.53 12.41
C TYR A 3 8.38 0.81 13.60
N ASP A 4 8.83 1.14 14.82
CA ASP A 4 8.30 0.56 16.06
C ASP A 4 6.87 1.02 16.33
N LYS A 5 6.55 2.28 16.02
CA LYS A 5 5.17 2.77 16.08
C LYS A 5 4.29 2.07 15.06
N GLN A 6 4.72 1.89 13.81
CA GLN A 6 3.89 1.24 12.79
C GLN A 6 3.62 -0.23 13.13
N ASN A 7 4.63 -1.00 13.56
CA ASN A 7 4.46 -2.41 13.97
C ASN A 7 3.50 -2.57 15.16
N LYS A 8 3.44 -1.58 16.05
CA LYS A 8 2.48 -1.58 17.15
C LYS A 8 1.03 -1.52 16.65
N TYR A 9 0.75 -0.72 15.62
CA TYR A 9 -0.62 -0.48 15.15
C TYR A 9 -1.06 -1.36 13.98
N PHE A 10 -0.15 -1.68 13.06
CA PHE A 10 -0.45 -2.39 11.80
C PHE A 10 0.10 -3.81 11.84
N ASP A 11 -0.57 -4.77 11.19
CA ASP A 11 -0.13 -6.18 11.17
C ASP A 11 0.73 -6.47 9.95
N LYS A 12 0.33 -5.98 8.77
CA LYS A 12 0.97 -6.33 7.50
C LYS A 12 1.71 -5.18 6.82
N ILE A 13 1.35 -3.93 7.09
CA ILE A 13 1.88 -2.77 6.35
C ILE A 13 3.40 -2.68 6.41
N VAL A 14 3.98 -2.90 7.59
CA VAL A 14 5.44 -2.83 7.75
C VAL A 14 6.15 -3.86 6.86
N LYS A 15 5.67 -5.10 6.85
CA LYS A 15 6.22 -6.16 5.97
C LYS A 15 6.06 -5.82 4.50
N VAL A 16 4.93 -5.20 4.10
CA VAL A 16 4.72 -4.75 2.72
C VAL A 16 5.72 -3.67 2.34
N GLU A 17 5.95 -2.68 3.21
CA GLU A 17 6.94 -1.63 2.97
C GLU A 17 8.36 -2.20 2.80
N ASP A 18 8.75 -3.18 3.63
CA ASP A 18 10.08 -3.79 3.56
C ASP A 18 10.27 -4.58 2.26
N VAL A 19 9.31 -5.43 1.90
CA VAL A 19 9.35 -6.20 0.64
C VAL A 19 9.40 -5.28 -0.57
N LEU A 20 8.62 -4.19 -0.57
CA LEU A 20 8.65 -3.20 -1.66
C LEU A 20 10.03 -2.55 -1.80
N LYS A 21 10.64 -2.11 -0.70
CA LYS A 21 11.99 -1.53 -0.74
C LYS A 21 13.02 -2.53 -1.26
N GLU A 22 13.05 -3.72 -0.68
CA GLU A 22 14.05 -4.74 -1.02
C GLU A 22 13.91 -5.25 -2.46
N SER A 23 12.68 -5.39 -2.96
CA SER A 23 12.43 -5.80 -4.34
C SER A 23 12.80 -4.74 -5.38
N TYR A 24 12.79 -3.46 -5.00
CA TYR A 24 12.99 -2.36 -5.94
C TYR A 24 14.46 -2.05 -6.23
N SER A 25 15.28 -1.92 -5.18
CA SER A 25 16.68 -1.52 -5.32
C SER A 25 17.50 -1.94 -4.10
N THR A 26 18.80 -2.13 -4.27
CA THR A 26 19.74 -2.29 -3.14
C THR A 26 20.21 -0.93 -2.58
N ASN A 27 19.91 0.17 -3.25
CA ASN A 27 20.28 1.52 -2.83
C ASN A 27 19.20 2.11 -1.90
N LYS A 28 19.56 2.37 -0.64
CA LYS A 28 18.64 2.91 0.37
C LYS A 28 17.94 4.21 -0.05
N LYS A 29 18.62 5.09 -0.79
CA LYS A 29 18.02 6.35 -1.25
C LYS A 29 16.90 6.06 -2.27
N GLU A 30 17.18 5.20 -3.24
CA GLU A 30 16.20 4.81 -4.26
C GLU A 30 15.03 4.04 -3.66
N GLN A 31 15.28 3.19 -2.66
CA GLN A 31 14.23 2.52 -1.89
C GLN A 31 13.27 3.51 -1.21
N GLU A 32 13.80 4.55 -0.58
CA GLU A 32 12.99 5.58 0.08
C GLU A 32 12.22 6.44 -0.93
N GLU A 33 12.86 6.82 -2.04
CA GLU A 33 12.24 7.57 -3.14
C GLU A 33 11.10 6.77 -3.77
N PHE A 34 11.32 5.48 -4.02
CA PHE A 34 10.29 4.55 -4.49
C PHE A 34 9.13 4.42 -3.52
N LEU A 35 9.39 4.15 -2.24
CA LEU A 35 8.31 3.96 -1.28
C LEU A 35 7.45 5.23 -1.15
N LYS A 36 8.08 6.40 -1.15
CA LYS A 36 7.37 7.69 -1.13
C LYS A 36 6.53 7.87 -2.38
N ALA A 37 7.06 7.57 -3.57
CA ALA A 37 6.32 7.67 -4.82
C ALA A 37 5.14 6.68 -4.87
N ASN A 38 5.38 5.42 -4.49
CA ASN A 38 4.39 4.35 -4.52
C ASN A 38 3.14 4.64 -3.67
N PHE A 39 3.31 5.36 -2.56
CA PHE A 39 2.19 5.75 -1.70
C PHE A 39 1.76 7.21 -1.83
N LYS A 40 2.38 8.00 -2.71
CA LYS A 40 2.04 9.41 -2.90
C LYS A 40 0.57 9.61 -3.29
N ASN A 41 0.06 8.69 -4.11
CA ASN A 41 -1.28 8.73 -4.66
C ASN A 41 -2.30 7.90 -3.85
N LEU A 42 -1.88 7.30 -2.73
CA LEU A 42 -2.72 6.45 -1.90
C LEU A 42 -3.81 7.28 -1.22
N HIS A 43 -5.05 6.86 -1.41
CA HIS A 43 -6.22 7.41 -0.74
C HIS A 43 -7.01 6.31 -0.06
N VAL A 44 -7.37 6.52 1.21
CA VAL A 44 -8.19 5.59 1.99
C VAL A 44 -9.41 6.34 2.51
N LEU A 45 -10.59 5.95 2.05
CA LEU A 45 -11.86 6.54 2.44
C LEU A 45 -12.66 5.55 3.28
N VAL A 46 -13.00 5.93 4.52
CA VAL A 46 -13.89 5.12 5.33
C VAL A 46 -15.33 5.24 4.84
N LYS A 47 -15.98 4.10 4.61
CA LYS A 47 -17.37 4.02 4.14
C LYS A 47 -18.34 3.67 5.24
N ASP A 48 -17.97 2.73 6.08
CA ASP A 48 -18.78 2.32 7.21
C ASP A 48 -17.92 1.91 8.40
N LYS A 49 -18.50 1.99 9.59
CA LYS A 49 -17.90 1.55 10.85
C LYS A 49 -18.95 0.84 11.68
N LYS A 50 -18.68 -0.41 12.00
CA LYS A 50 -19.51 -1.23 12.86
C LYS A 50 -18.79 -1.57 14.15
N LYS A 51 -19.44 -1.35 15.29
CA LYS A 51 -18.93 -1.82 16.58
C LYS A 51 -19.11 -3.32 16.71
N THR A 52 -18.08 -3.99 17.18
CA THR A 52 -18.11 -5.42 17.54
C THR A 52 -17.84 -5.58 19.03
N LYS A 53 -17.97 -6.80 19.55
CA LYS A 53 -17.67 -7.11 20.95
C LYS A 53 -16.22 -6.77 21.30
N ASP A 54 -15.31 -7.01 20.36
CA ASP A 54 -13.86 -6.95 20.57
C ASP A 54 -13.20 -5.72 19.91
N GLY A 55 -14.00 -4.83 19.27
CA GLY A 55 -13.47 -3.63 18.63
C GLY A 55 -14.37 -3.02 17.56
N LEU A 56 -13.80 -2.73 16.38
CA LEU A 56 -14.49 -2.16 15.23
C LEU A 56 -14.21 -2.97 13.96
N GLU A 57 -15.23 -3.15 13.14
CA GLU A 57 -15.11 -3.49 11.72
C GLU A 57 -15.23 -2.20 10.93
N VAL A 58 -14.27 -1.93 10.05
CA VAL A 58 -14.23 -0.71 9.23
C VAL A 58 -14.17 -1.09 7.77
N ASP A 59 -15.19 -0.69 7.02
CA ASP A 59 -15.24 -0.83 5.57
C ASP A 59 -14.60 0.41 4.94
N VAL A 60 -13.64 0.20 4.05
CA VAL A 60 -12.88 1.26 3.39
C VAL A 60 -12.89 1.08 1.87
N GLU A 61 -12.80 2.19 1.14
CA GLU A 61 -12.35 2.20 -0.24
C GLU A 61 -10.90 2.68 -0.27
N VAL A 62 -10.02 1.86 -0.81
CA VAL A 62 -8.60 2.16 -1.00
C VAL A 62 -8.34 2.39 -2.47
N SER A 63 -7.76 3.53 -2.81
CA SER A 63 -7.41 3.89 -4.18
C SER A 63 -5.91 4.17 -4.25
N ASN A 64 -5.20 3.52 -5.18
CA ASN A 64 -3.80 3.83 -5.43
C ASN A 64 -3.40 3.52 -6.88
N VAL A 65 -2.24 4.06 -7.28
CA VAL A 65 -1.59 3.75 -8.56
C VAL A 65 -0.90 2.39 -8.46
N CYS A 66 -0.95 1.60 -9.53
CA CYS A 66 -0.27 0.31 -9.62
C CYS A 66 1.16 0.52 -10.12
N TYR A 67 2.16 0.28 -9.26
CA TYR A 67 3.56 0.51 -9.63
C TYR A 67 4.06 -0.42 -10.75
N ILE A 68 3.51 -1.64 -10.86
CA ILE A 68 3.85 -2.57 -11.96
C ILE A 68 3.31 -2.03 -13.28
N ASP A 69 2.04 -1.59 -13.32
CA ASP A 69 1.46 -1.00 -14.54
C ASP A 69 2.25 0.23 -15.00
N VAL A 70 2.69 1.07 -14.07
CA VAL A 70 3.53 2.23 -14.41
C VAL A 70 4.86 1.77 -14.99
N PHE A 71 5.51 0.78 -14.37
CA PHE A 71 6.79 0.26 -14.82
C PHE A 71 6.72 -0.35 -16.24
N ASP A 72 5.70 -1.18 -16.50
CA ASP A 72 5.51 -1.85 -17.79
C ASP A 72 5.26 -0.85 -18.94
N ASN A 73 4.74 0.34 -18.64
CA ASN A 73 4.46 1.39 -19.61
C ASN A 73 5.67 2.31 -19.90
N LEU A 74 6.78 2.18 -19.18
CA LEU A 74 7.96 3.03 -19.37
C LEU A 74 8.80 2.67 -20.59
N LYS A 75 9.40 3.70 -21.21
CA LYS A 75 10.47 3.54 -22.21
C LYS A 75 11.83 3.54 -21.52
N LYS A 76 12.79 2.80 -22.10
CA LYS A 76 14.02 2.30 -21.44
C LYS A 76 15.07 3.33 -20.96
N ASP A 77 14.90 4.64 -21.17
CA ASP A 77 15.91 5.63 -20.75
C ASP A 77 15.60 6.25 -19.38
N ARG A 78 16.65 6.36 -18.53
CA ARG A 78 16.59 6.89 -17.14
C ARG A 78 15.48 6.26 -16.30
N LEU A 79 15.53 4.93 -16.17
CA LEU A 79 14.49 4.12 -15.54
C LEU A 79 14.11 4.61 -14.14
N HIS A 80 15.06 4.90 -13.24
CA HIS A 80 14.71 5.32 -11.87
C HIS A 80 14.02 6.69 -11.84
N GLU A 81 14.68 7.76 -12.31
CA GLU A 81 14.12 9.13 -12.27
C GLU A 81 12.76 9.22 -12.98
N THR A 82 12.67 8.62 -14.17
CA THR A 82 11.43 8.62 -14.95
C THR A 82 10.34 7.83 -14.23
N PHE A 83 10.65 6.65 -13.69
CA PHE A 83 9.68 5.85 -12.94
C PHE A 83 9.15 6.55 -11.69
N ILE A 84 10.03 7.13 -10.88
CA ILE A 84 9.62 7.87 -9.68
C ILE A 84 8.71 9.04 -10.06
N LYS A 85 9.02 9.76 -11.14
CA LYS A 85 8.21 10.86 -11.64
C LYS A 85 6.83 10.40 -12.09
N GLU A 86 6.76 9.37 -12.93
CA GLU A 86 5.50 8.86 -13.47
C GLU A 86 4.62 8.24 -12.37
N LEU A 87 5.19 7.43 -11.48
CA LEU A 87 4.48 6.82 -10.35
C LEU A 87 3.89 7.87 -9.39
N SER A 88 4.56 9.02 -9.30
CA SER A 88 4.16 10.16 -8.47
C SER A 88 3.18 11.11 -9.15
N ASP A 89 2.83 10.91 -10.42
CA ASP A 89 1.90 11.79 -11.12
C ASP A 89 0.47 11.50 -10.64
N GLU A 90 -0.25 12.56 -10.26
CA GLU A 90 -1.63 12.48 -9.77
C GLU A 90 -2.62 12.11 -10.87
N LYS A 91 -2.23 12.29 -12.13
CA LYS A 91 -2.99 11.92 -13.32
C LYS A 91 -2.91 10.43 -13.68
N GLN A 92 -2.03 9.68 -13.03
CA GLN A 92 -1.96 8.22 -13.24
C GLN A 92 -3.30 7.57 -12.92
N GLU A 93 -3.61 6.51 -13.66
CA GLU A 93 -4.80 5.72 -13.38
C GLU A 93 -4.70 5.07 -11.99
N LYS A 94 -5.76 5.24 -11.21
CA LYS A 94 -5.85 4.69 -9.85
C LYS A 94 -6.85 3.54 -9.86
N LYS A 95 -6.48 2.42 -9.23
CA LYS A 95 -7.40 1.33 -8.97
C LYS A 95 -8.00 1.49 -7.60
N THR A 96 -9.32 1.37 -7.51
CA THR A 96 -10.07 1.46 -6.26
C THR A 96 -10.60 0.08 -5.86
N VAL A 97 -10.31 -0.33 -4.63
CA VAL A 97 -10.71 -1.61 -4.05
C VAL A 97 -11.49 -1.35 -2.76
N ARG A 98 -12.61 -2.05 -2.59
CA ARG A 98 -13.31 -2.11 -1.30
C ARG A 98 -12.66 -3.16 -0.43
N ALA A 99 -12.35 -2.80 0.80
CA ALA A 99 -11.68 -3.68 1.73
C ALA A 99 -12.24 -3.52 3.15
N LYS A 100 -12.03 -4.55 3.97
CA LYS A 100 -12.36 -4.53 5.39
C LYS A 100 -11.10 -4.43 6.24
N LEU A 101 -11.19 -3.68 7.32
CA LEU A 101 -10.19 -3.61 8.38
C LEU A 101 -10.83 -4.05 9.70
N LEU A 102 -10.12 -4.87 10.47
CA LEU A 102 -10.51 -5.20 11.84
C LEU A 102 -9.65 -4.41 12.80
N LEU A 103 -10.26 -3.58 13.64
CA LEU A 103 -9.61 -2.79 14.66
C LEU A 103 -9.91 -3.42 16.01
N ASP A 104 -8.97 -4.20 16.53
CA ASP A 104 -9.07 -4.86 17.83
C ASP A 104 -8.64 -3.91 18.95
N LYS A 105 -9.52 -3.74 19.93
CA LYS A 105 -9.32 -2.78 21.01
C LYS A 105 -8.31 -3.31 22.01
N LYS A 106 -7.15 -2.67 22.09
CA LYS A 106 -6.18 -2.83 23.18
C LYS A 106 -6.40 -1.77 24.25
N PHE A 107 -5.67 -1.89 25.37
CA PHE A 107 -5.84 -1.03 26.55
C PHE A 107 -5.74 0.48 26.23
N SER A 108 -4.81 0.87 25.36
CA SER A 108 -4.57 2.29 25.00
C SER A 108 -4.55 2.58 23.49
N TYR A 109 -4.87 1.58 22.65
CA TYR A 109 -4.81 1.72 21.20
C TYR A 109 -5.67 0.67 20.48
N TYR A 110 -5.77 0.75 19.16
CA TYR A 110 -6.33 -0.31 18.33
C TYR A 110 -5.21 -0.99 17.54
N LYS A 111 -5.19 -2.32 17.53
CA LYS A 111 -4.41 -3.11 16.57
C LYS A 111 -5.26 -3.28 15.32
N ILE A 112 -4.70 -2.90 14.17
CA ILE A 112 -5.35 -2.94 12.86
C ILE A 112 -4.90 -4.22 12.17
N TYR A 113 -5.84 -5.09 11.85
CA TYR A 113 -5.62 -6.24 10.99
C TYR A 113 -6.14 -5.92 9.60
N GLU A 114 -5.20 -5.89 8.64
CA GLU A 114 -5.50 -5.58 7.25
C GLU A 114 -5.96 -6.84 6.51
N SER A 115 -7.07 -6.74 5.77
CA SER A 115 -7.48 -7.79 4.83
C SER A 115 -6.53 -7.88 3.63
N ARG A 116 -6.57 -9.01 2.90
CA ARG A 116 -5.84 -9.14 1.64
C ARG A 116 -6.25 -8.05 0.63
N ASP A 117 -7.54 -7.73 0.56
CA ASP A 117 -8.05 -6.70 -0.33
C ASP A 117 -7.53 -5.32 0.04
N PHE A 118 -7.35 -5.03 1.32
CA PHE A 118 -6.71 -3.80 1.77
C PHE A 118 -5.26 -3.73 1.29
N VAL A 119 -4.50 -4.81 1.50
CA VAL A 119 -3.12 -4.92 1.02
C VAL A 119 -3.06 -4.79 -0.51
N ASN A 120 -4.00 -5.39 -1.24
CA ASN A 120 -4.05 -5.26 -2.69
C ASN A 120 -4.36 -3.82 -3.12
N GLY A 121 -5.31 -3.16 -2.43
CA GLY A 121 -5.68 -1.77 -2.68
C GLY A 121 -4.50 -0.81 -2.49
N ILE A 122 -3.71 -0.96 -1.42
CA ILE A 122 -2.53 -0.10 -1.21
C ILE A 122 -1.45 -0.33 -2.27
N LEU A 123 -1.41 -1.51 -2.90
CA LEU A 123 -0.50 -1.85 -3.99
C LEU A 123 -1.08 -1.48 -5.37
N GLY A 124 -2.22 -0.78 -5.42
CA GLY A 124 -2.88 -0.42 -6.68
C GLY A 124 -3.36 -1.64 -7.48
N GLY A 125 -3.65 -2.76 -6.81
CA GLY A 125 -4.08 -3.99 -7.47
C GLY A 125 -2.93 -4.87 -7.99
N ALA A 126 -1.68 -4.64 -7.55
CA ALA A 126 -0.52 -5.36 -8.08
C ALA A 126 -0.50 -6.86 -7.73
N LEU A 127 -1.29 -7.33 -6.76
CA LEU A 127 -1.24 -8.75 -6.36
C LEU A 127 -1.71 -9.71 -7.45
N LYS A 128 -2.45 -9.24 -8.47
CA LYS A 128 -2.80 -10.06 -9.64
C LYS A 128 -1.56 -10.63 -10.35
N TYR A 129 -0.46 -9.85 -10.38
CA TYR A 129 0.79 -10.26 -11.01
C TYR A 129 1.54 -11.35 -10.25
N SER A 130 1.16 -11.62 -9.00
CA SER A 130 1.65 -12.77 -8.22
C SER A 130 0.79 -14.03 -8.37
N GLU A 131 -0.42 -13.90 -8.93
CA GLU A 131 -1.37 -15.01 -9.08
C GLU A 131 -1.27 -15.67 -10.46
N ASP A 132 -0.73 -14.95 -11.45
CA ASP A 132 -0.56 -15.42 -12.84
C ASP A 132 0.64 -16.39 -13.03
N GLU A 133 1.41 -16.71 -11.99
CA GLU A 133 2.48 -17.74 -12.02
C GLU A 133 1.96 -19.18 -11.76
N LYS A 134 0.83 -19.58 -12.36
CA LYS A 134 0.32 -20.96 -12.30
C LYS A 134 0.23 -21.64 -13.65
#